data_AF-A0ABD1UJF1-F1
#
_entry.id   AF-A0ABD1UJF1-F1
#
_cell.length_a   1.000
_cell.length_b   1.000
_cell.length_c   1.000
_cell.angle_alpha   90.00
_cell.angle_beta   90.00
_cell.angle_gamma   90.00
#
_symmetry.space_group_name_H-M   'P 1'
#
loop_
_entity.id
_entity.type
_entity.pdbx_description
1 polymer ?
#
loop_
_entity_poly.entity_id
_entity_poly.type
_entity_poly.pdbx_seq_one_letter_code
_entity_poly.pdbx_strand_id
1 'polypeptide(L)'
;MAPHMEDGMLRDLKAKVQAHDPSGSGDVETDLQKSLLWLRDEVRSLPCTYKCRHDAAADLIHIYAHTKCFFRIREYKTITSPPVYISPLDLGPKYADKLGSGIHEYCKTYNETYCLGQLIFWHNQANAEPDASLAQASRGCLSLPDVGSFYAKLQKPSHHRVYGPRTLKFMLARMEKQPQRPWPKDRIWSFKNSPRVVGSPMLDALLQEAPVDKEMIHWLKHRPSIFQAMWDR
;
A
#
# COMPACT_ATOMS: atom_id res chain seq x y z
N MET A 1 -8.56 1.33 13.14
CA MET A 1 -10.01 1.33 13.37
C MET A 1 -10.37 1.27 14.85
N ALA A 2 -10.00 0.22 15.59
CA ALA A 2 -10.44 0.02 17.00
C ALA A 2 -10.31 1.25 17.94
N PRO A 3 -9.22 2.05 17.93
CA PRO A 3 -9.12 3.23 18.80
C PRO A 3 -10.08 4.38 18.47
N HIS A 4 -10.80 4.28 17.35
CA HIS A 4 -11.68 5.32 16.81
C HIS A 4 -13.14 4.87 16.74
N MET A 5 -13.48 3.73 17.35
CA MET A 5 -14.83 3.17 17.38
C MET A 5 -15.20 2.78 18.81
N GLU A 6 -16.50 2.83 19.10
CA GLU A 6 -17.03 2.29 20.36
C GLU A 6 -16.92 0.75 20.39
N ASP A 7 -16.59 0.20 21.56
CA ASP A 7 -16.37 -1.25 21.73
C ASP A 7 -17.61 -2.09 21.38
N GLY A 8 -18.82 -1.56 21.60
CA GLY A 8 -20.06 -2.22 21.20
C GLY A 8 -20.15 -2.38 19.68
N MET A 9 -19.96 -1.29 18.94
CA MET A 9 -19.98 -1.29 17.47
C MET A 9 -18.86 -2.16 16.88
N LEU A 10 -17.67 -2.14 17.48
CA LEU A 10 -16.56 -2.96 17.02
C LEU A 10 -16.83 -4.46 17.21
N ARG A 11 -17.45 -4.85 18.33
CA ARG A 11 -17.84 -6.25 18.57
C ARG A 11 -18.92 -6.70 17.61
N ASP A 12 -19.95 -5.87 17.37
CA ASP A 12 -21.00 -6.15 16.38
C ASP A 12 -20.40 -6.36 14.98
N LEU A 13 -19.55 -5.43 14.52
CA LEU A 13 -18.90 -5.54 13.23
C LEU A 13 -18.05 -6.82 13.11
N LYS A 14 -17.31 -7.20 14.16
CA LYS A 14 -16.53 -8.45 14.17
C LYS A 14 -17.44 -9.68 14.06
N ALA A 15 -18.56 -9.71 14.79
CA ALA A 15 -19.52 -10.80 14.73
C ALA A 15 -20.14 -10.92 13.32
N LYS A 16 -20.52 -9.79 12.70
CA LYS A 16 -21.02 -9.77 11.33
C LYS A 16 -19.97 -10.24 10.31
N VAL A 17 -18.70 -9.83 10.46
CA VAL A 17 -17.61 -10.31 9.60
C VAL A 17 -17.46 -11.84 9.70
N GLN A 18 -17.56 -12.40 10.91
CA GLN A 18 -17.52 -13.86 11.09
C GLN A 18 -18.73 -14.56 10.46
N ALA A 19 -19.92 -13.94 10.50
CA ALA A 19 -21.12 -14.47 9.86
C ALA A 19 -21.04 -14.46 8.32
N HIS A 20 -20.19 -13.61 7.74
CA HIS A 20 -19.91 -13.53 6.30
C HIS A 20 -18.58 -14.19 5.91
N ASP A 21 -18.15 -15.22 6.64
CA ASP A 21 -16.94 -15.98 6.28
C ASP A 21 -17.22 -16.91 5.08
N PRO A 22 -16.54 -16.73 3.93
CA PRO A 22 -16.75 -17.57 2.74
C PRO A 22 -16.04 -18.92 2.81
N SER A 23 -15.28 -19.23 3.87
CA SER A 23 -14.41 -20.41 3.95
C SER A 23 -15.13 -21.76 3.81
N GLY A 24 -16.44 -21.80 4.07
CA GLY A 24 -17.27 -23.00 3.90
C GLY A 24 -17.96 -23.14 2.54
N SER A 25 -17.77 -22.18 1.62
CA SER A 25 -18.47 -22.17 0.33
C SER A 25 -17.83 -23.06 -0.73
N GLY A 26 -18.64 -23.57 -1.66
CA GLY A 26 -18.17 -24.27 -2.86
C GLY A 26 -17.58 -23.33 -3.92
N ASP A 27 -17.91 -22.03 -3.88
CA ASP A 27 -17.34 -20.98 -4.73
C ASP A 27 -16.77 -19.86 -3.84
N VAL A 28 -15.61 -20.16 -3.25
CA VAL A 28 -14.94 -19.27 -2.28
C VAL A 28 -14.59 -17.92 -2.90
N GLU A 29 -14.24 -17.86 -4.19
CA GLU A 29 -13.83 -16.62 -4.84
C GLU A 29 -15.02 -15.66 -4.97
N THR A 30 -16.13 -16.13 -5.54
CA THR A 30 -17.34 -15.32 -5.71
C THR A 30 -17.92 -14.89 -4.37
N ASP A 31 -17.94 -15.78 -3.38
CA ASP A 31 -18.51 -15.45 -2.06
C ASP A 31 -17.57 -14.57 -1.24
N LEU A 32 -16.25 -14.68 -1.41
CA LEU A 32 -15.30 -13.71 -0.85
C LEU A 32 -15.51 -12.33 -1.44
N GLN A 33 -15.69 -12.23 -2.76
CA GLN A 33 -15.99 -10.96 -3.41
C GLN A 33 -17.28 -10.35 -2.85
N LYS A 34 -18.37 -11.12 -2.76
CA LYS A 34 -19.63 -10.64 -2.16
C LYS A 34 -19.44 -10.17 -0.71
N SER A 35 -18.68 -10.91 0.07
CA SER A 35 -18.39 -10.59 1.48
C SER A 35 -17.57 -9.31 1.62
N LEU A 36 -16.61 -9.07 0.71
CA LEU A 36 -15.87 -7.82 0.65
C LEU A 36 -16.73 -6.63 0.22
N LEU A 37 -17.63 -6.82 -0.75
CA LEU A 37 -18.57 -5.77 -1.17
C LEU A 37 -19.58 -5.42 -0.06
N TRP A 38 -20.06 -6.42 0.68
CA TRP A 38 -20.85 -6.21 1.89
C TRP A 38 -20.04 -5.44 2.95
N LEU A 39 -18.80 -5.84 3.21
CA LEU A 39 -17.94 -5.19 4.20
C LEU A 39 -17.64 -3.73 3.81
N ARG A 40 -17.46 -3.45 2.52
CA ARG A 40 -17.35 -2.08 1.99
C ARG A 40 -18.56 -1.25 2.40
N ASP A 41 -19.77 -1.77 2.21
CA ASP A 41 -21.01 -1.04 2.51
C ASP A 41 -21.21 -0.83 4.02
N GLU A 42 -20.94 -1.85 4.84
CA GLU A 42 -20.97 -1.70 6.30
C GLU A 42 -19.95 -0.67 6.78
N VAL A 43 -18.69 -0.76 6.34
CA VAL A 43 -17.65 0.20 6.72
C VAL A 43 -18.00 1.59 6.25
N ARG A 44 -18.59 1.74 5.06
CA ARG A 44 -19.06 3.02 4.53
C ARG A 44 -20.18 3.63 5.37
N SER A 45 -21.03 2.83 6.00
CA SER A 45 -22.09 3.33 6.88
C SER A 45 -21.58 3.91 8.19
N LEU A 46 -20.31 3.64 8.56
CA LEU A 46 -19.73 4.08 9.82
C LEU A 46 -19.43 5.60 9.83
N PRO A 47 -19.62 6.28 10.97
CA PRO A 47 -19.32 7.71 11.10
C PRO A 47 -17.84 8.03 10.82
N CYS A 48 -17.61 8.93 9.88
CA CYS A 48 -16.27 9.40 9.56
C CYS A 48 -15.87 10.64 10.38
N THR A 49 -14.57 10.76 10.65
CA THR A 49 -13.97 11.97 11.24
C THR A 49 -12.65 12.29 10.54
N TYR A 50 -12.06 13.46 10.79
CA TYR A 50 -10.74 13.81 10.24
C TYR A 50 -9.61 12.87 10.73
N LYS A 51 -9.84 12.12 11.81
CA LYS A 51 -8.92 11.10 12.34
C LYS A 51 -9.25 9.68 11.84
N CYS A 52 -10.46 9.48 11.32
CA CYS A 52 -11.02 8.16 11.02
C CYS A 52 -11.79 8.20 9.69
N ARG A 53 -11.11 7.81 8.60
CA ARG A 53 -11.65 7.86 7.23
C ARG A 53 -12.18 6.50 6.79
N HIS A 54 -13.33 6.10 7.34
CA HIS A 54 -13.99 4.85 6.93
C HIS A 54 -14.41 4.87 5.46
N ASP A 55 -14.75 6.05 4.93
CA ASP A 55 -15.05 6.25 3.52
C ASP A 55 -13.88 5.90 2.59
N ALA A 56 -12.65 6.23 2.99
CA ALA A 56 -11.43 5.86 2.27
C ALA A 56 -11.10 4.36 2.44
N ALA A 57 -11.34 3.81 3.63
CA ALA A 57 -11.17 2.38 3.90
C ALA A 57 -12.15 1.53 3.08
N ALA A 58 -13.41 1.95 2.96
CA ALA A 58 -14.41 1.30 2.12
C ALA A 58 -13.99 1.32 0.65
N ASP A 59 -13.51 2.45 0.13
CA ASP A 59 -13.01 2.51 -1.25
C ASP A 59 -11.81 1.57 -1.48
N LEU A 60 -10.94 1.40 -0.48
CA LEU A 60 -9.86 0.41 -0.54
C LEU A 60 -10.40 -1.03 -0.55
N ILE A 61 -11.39 -1.34 0.30
CA ILE A 61 -12.04 -2.67 0.31
C ILE A 61 -12.67 -2.96 -1.05
N HIS A 62 -13.31 -1.96 -1.67
CA HIS A 62 -13.85 -2.07 -3.03
C HIS A 62 -12.76 -2.45 -4.05
N ILE A 63 -11.58 -1.82 -3.97
CA ILE A 63 -10.44 -2.17 -4.84
C ILE A 63 -9.97 -3.62 -4.58
N TYR A 64 -9.92 -4.07 -3.33
CA TYR A 64 -9.60 -5.48 -3.00
C TYR A 64 -10.65 -6.46 -3.53
N ALA A 65 -11.95 -6.11 -3.46
CA ALA A 65 -13.04 -6.96 -3.97
C ALA A 65 -12.96 -7.19 -5.49
N HIS A 66 -12.29 -6.30 -6.21
CA HIS A 66 -12.04 -6.42 -7.66
C HIS A 66 -10.61 -6.87 -7.99
N THR A 67 -9.82 -7.27 -6.99
CA THR A 67 -8.48 -7.85 -7.21
C THR A 67 -8.60 -9.37 -7.33
N LYS A 68 -8.21 -9.92 -8.49
CA LYS A 68 -8.32 -11.35 -8.81
C LYS A 68 -7.04 -12.11 -8.45
N CYS A 69 -5.88 -11.57 -8.80
CA CYS A 69 -4.60 -12.26 -8.62
C CYS A 69 -3.80 -11.68 -7.45
N PHE A 70 -3.41 -12.55 -6.53
CA PHE A 70 -2.47 -12.25 -5.46
C PHE A 70 -1.22 -13.11 -5.56
N PHE A 71 -0.06 -12.48 -5.46
CA PHE A 71 1.25 -13.14 -5.50
C PHE A 71 1.92 -13.01 -4.16
N ARG A 72 2.39 -14.15 -3.62
CA ARG A 72 3.25 -14.17 -2.45
C ARG A 72 4.71 -14.03 -2.89
N ILE A 73 5.38 -12.98 -2.41
CA ILE A 73 6.80 -12.79 -2.64
C ILE A 73 7.57 -13.85 -1.86
N ARG A 74 8.48 -14.55 -2.54
CA ARG A 74 9.41 -15.48 -1.90
C ARG A 74 10.55 -14.69 -1.27
N GLU A 75 10.53 -14.62 0.05
CA GLU A 75 11.53 -13.94 0.87
C GLU A 75 12.83 -14.77 0.94
N TYR A 76 13.97 -14.11 0.79
CA TYR A 76 15.28 -14.66 1.12
C TYR A 76 15.64 -14.31 2.57
N LYS A 77 16.67 -14.96 3.12
CA LYS A 77 17.20 -14.57 4.42
C LYS A 77 17.92 -13.23 4.30
N THR A 78 17.71 -12.34 5.26
CA THR A 78 18.54 -11.15 5.44
C THR A 78 19.98 -11.57 5.72
N ILE A 79 20.92 -10.98 4.97
CA ILE A 79 22.35 -11.27 5.10
C ILE A 79 23.10 -9.96 5.26
N THR A 80 24.04 -9.93 6.20
CA THR A 80 25.02 -8.85 6.32
C THR A 80 26.33 -9.31 5.70
N SER A 81 26.90 -8.49 4.81
CA SER A 81 28.19 -8.77 4.18
C SER A 81 29.29 -8.86 5.24
N PRO A 82 30.40 -9.56 4.93
CA PRO A 82 31.65 -9.31 5.64
C PRO A 82 32.00 -7.82 5.64
N PRO A 83 32.76 -7.35 6.64
CA PRO A 83 33.19 -5.96 6.71
C PRO A 83 34.09 -5.60 5.54
N VAL A 84 33.90 -4.38 5.03
CA VAL A 84 34.78 -3.72 4.08
C VAL A 84 35.39 -2.52 4.78
N TYR A 85 36.71 -2.42 4.75
CA TYR A 85 37.46 -1.33 5.33
C TYR A 85 37.66 -0.24 4.27
N ILE A 86 37.09 0.93 4.50
CA ILE A 86 37.12 2.07 3.58
C ILE A 86 38.03 3.13 4.18
N SER A 87 39.11 3.45 3.48
CA SER A 87 39.98 4.57 3.82
C SER A 87 39.50 5.87 3.15
N PRO A 88 39.93 7.04 3.65
CA PRO A 88 39.60 8.32 3.00
C PRO A 88 40.12 8.42 1.56
N LEU A 89 41.18 7.67 1.22
CA LEU A 89 41.75 7.62 -0.13
C LEU A 89 40.90 6.80 -1.11
N ASP A 90 40.07 5.87 -0.60
CA ASP A 90 39.13 5.10 -1.41
C ASP A 90 37.89 5.94 -1.80
N LEU A 91 37.70 7.08 -1.14
CA LEU A 91 36.65 8.03 -1.44
C LEU A 91 37.15 9.13 -2.36
N GLY A 92 36.33 9.54 -3.32
CA GLY A 92 36.64 10.72 -4.13
C GLY A 92 36.80 11.99 -3.28
N PRO A 93 37.46 13.05 -3.79
CA PRO A 93 37.83 14.24 -3.02
C PRO A 93 36.64 14.99 -2.39
N LYS A 94 35.41 14.73 -2.84
CA LYS A 94 34.18 15.29 -2.26
C LYS A 94 33.75 14.64 -0.93
N TYR A 95 34.28 13.45 -0.61
CA TYR A 95 33.83 12.63 0.51
C TYR A 95 34.97 12.23 1.45
N ALA A 96 36.24 12.46 1.07
CA ALA A 96 37.41 12.19 1.91
C ALA A 96 37.30 12.86 3.29
N ASP A 97 36.90 14.13 3.32
CA ASP A 97 36.79 14.91 4.57
C ASP A 97 35.63 14.46 5.49
N LYS A 98 34.67 13.68 4.97
CA LYS A 98 33.49 13.23 5.75
C LYS A 98 33.77 12.00 6.60
N LEU A 99 34.79 11.22 6.28
CA LEU A 99 35.11 9.96 6.96
C LEU A 99 36.13 10.16 8.09
N GLY A 100 36.75 11.35 8.21
CA GLY A 100 37.87 11.60 9.10
C GLY A 100 39.17 10.96 8.60
N SER A 101 40.23 10.99 9.40
CA SER A 101 41.54 10.42 9.04
C SER A 101 41.66 8.89 9.25
N GLY A 102 40.60 8.26 9.76
CA GLY A 102 40.60 6.83 10.13
C GLY A 102 40.07 5.90 9.03
N ILE A 103 40.39 4.62 9.16
CA ILE A 103 39.76 3.54 8.37
C ILE A 103 38.37 3.28 8.94
N HIS A 104 37.35 3.32 8.10
CA HIS A 104 35.97 3.05 8.48
C HIS A 104 35.55 1.63 8.11
N GLU A 105 34.95 0.91 9.05
CA GLU A 105 34.38 -0.41 8.81
C GLU A 105 32.93 -0.27 8.32
N TYR A 106 32.66 -0.79 7.13
CA TYR A 106 31.33 -0.79 6.51
C TYR A 106 30.84 -2.22 6.25
N CYS A 107 29.64 -2.53 6.72
CA CYS A 107 28.93 -3.77 6.42
C CYS A 107 27.62 -3.45 5.71
N LYS A 108 27.38 -4.06 4.55
CA LYS A 108 26.11 -3.91 3.84
C LYS A 108 25.12 -4.97 4.30
N THR A 109 23.92 -4.54 4.69
CA THR A 109 22.82 -5.47 4.98
C THR A 109 21.91 -5.57 3.75
N TYR A 110 21.73 -6.80 3.26
CA TYR A 110 20.84 -7.14 2.16
C TYR A 110 19.54 -7.69 2.75
N ASN A 111 18.42 -6.98 2.52
CA ASN A 111 17.11 -7.39 3.03
C ASN A 111 16.52 -8.57 2.25
N GLU A 112 15.43 -9.12 2.78
CA GLU A 112 14.72 -10.30 2.28
C GLU A 112 14.29 -10.21 0.81
N THR A 113 14.05 -8.99 0.29
CA THR A 113 13.61 -8.72 -1.09
C THR A 113 14.70 -8.14 -1.98
N TYR A 114 15.96 -8.05 -1.50
CA TYR A 114 17.08 -7.47 -2.25
C TYR A 114 17.28 -8.13 -3.61
N CYS A 115 17.32 -9.47 -3.65
CA CYS A 115 17.51 -10.21 -4.90
C CYS A 115 16.39 -9.92 -5.91
N LEU A 116 15.13 -9.86 -5.46
CA LEU A 116 14.00 -9.53 -6.32
C LEU A 116 14.10 -8.09 -6.86
N GLY A 117 14.43 -7.14 -5.98
CA GLY A 117 14.70 -5.76 -6.39
C GLY A 117 15.82 -5.69 -7.43
N GLN A 118 16.91 -6.41 -7.21
CA GLN A 118 18.06 -6.44 -8.12
C GLN A 118 17.70 -7.03 -9.49
N LEU A 119 16.87 -8.07 -9.53
CA LEU A 119 16.40 -8.66 -10.79
C LEU A 119 15.48 -7.71 -11.55
N ILE A 120 14.61 -6.97 -10.87
CA ILE A 120 13.69 -6.01 -11.51
C ILE A 120 14.45 -4.76 -11.99
N PHE A 121 15.36 -4.24 -11.17
CA PHE A 121 16.15 -3.04 -11.45
C PHE A 121 17.56 -3.38 -11.94
N TRP A 122 17.75 -4.52 -12.60
CA TRP A 122 19.06 -4.98 -13.07
C TRP A 122 19.79 -3.97 -13.95
N HIS A 123 19.02 -3.18 -14.72
CA HIS A 123 19.51 -2.12 -15.60
C HIS A 123 19.99 -0.87 -14.85
N ASN A 124 19.55 -0.66 -13.60
CA ASN A 124 19.90 0.51 -12.80
C ASN A 124 21.10 0.20 -11.88
N GLN A 125 22.30 0.23 -12.47
CA GLN A 125 23.54 -0.11 -11.78
C GLN A 125 23.94 0.88 -10.67
N ALA A 126 23.40 2.10 -10.68
CA ALA A 126 23.63 3.10 -9.65
C ALA A 126 22.75 2.90 -8.39
N ASN A 127 21.82 1.94 -8.43
CA ASN A 127 20.88 1.71 -7.35
C ASN A 127 21.49 0.88 -6.22
N ALA A 128 21.93 1.55 -5.16
CA ALA A 128 22.46 0.87 -3.99
C ALA A 128 21.38 0.11 -3.17
N GLU A 129 20.10 0.49 -3.30
CA GLU A 129 18.96 0.00 -2.50
C GLU A 129 17.82 -0.48 -3.42
N PRO A 130 18.03 -1.58 -4.16
CA PRO A 130 17.09 -2.07 -5.16
C PRO A 130 15.76 -2.57 -4.56
N ASP A 131 15.76 -3.09 -3.35
CA ASP A 131 14.58 -3.45 -2.57
C ASP A 131 13.74 -2.23 -2.17
N ALA A 132 14.36 -1.14 -1.71
CA ALA A 132 13.65 0.10 -1.40
C ALA A 132 13.03 0.71 -2.68
N SER A 133 13.75 0.62 -3.79
CA SER A 133 13.27 1.07 -5.10
C SER A 133 12.08 0.23 -5.58
N LEU A 134 12.12 -1.08 -5.39
CA LEU A 134 11.00 -1.98 -5.65
C LEU A 134 9.78 -1.64 -4.80
N ALA A 135 9.97 -1.43 -3.50
CA ALA A 135 8.91 -1.02 -2.60
C ALA A 135 8.29 0.33 -2.96
N GLN A 136 9.07 1.24 -3.56
CA GLN A 136 8.56 2.52 -4.06
C GLN A 136 7.80 2.36 -5.38
N ALA A 137 8.35 1.58 -6.31
CA ALA A 137 7.75 1.34 -7.62
C ALA A 137 6.46 0.53 -7.54
N SER A 138 6.31 -0.32 -6.52
CA SER A 138 5.13 -1.19 -6.33
C SER A 138 3.89 -0.46 -5.82
N ARG A 139 4.02 0.77 -5.31
CA ARG A 139 2.94 1.46 -4.56
C ARG A 139 1.71 1.69 -5.43
N GLY A 140 0.59 1.16 -4.97
CA GLY A 140 -0.71 1.27 -5.63
C GLY A 140 -0.86 0.34 -6.82
N CYS A 141 0.13 0.26 -7.71
CA CYS A 141 0.05 -0.57 -8.92
C CYS A 141 0.28 -2.07 -8.67
N LEU A 142 1.05 -2.46 -7.67
CA LEU A 142 1.26 -3.86 -7.26
C LEU A 142 0.86 -4.08 -5.80
N SER A 143 1.27 -3.17 -4.92
CA SER A 143 0.94 -3.20 -3.49
C SER A 143 -0.11 -2.14 -3.20
N LEU A 144 -1.31 -2.56 -2.84
CA LEU A 144 -2.35 -1.67 -2.38
C LEU A 144 -1.96 -1.00 -1.03
N PRO A 145 -2.53 0.18 -0.71
CA PRO A 145 -2.29 0.86 0.55
C PRO A 145 -2.60 -0.01 1.77
N ASP A 146 -1.91 0.24 2.88
CA ASP A 146 -2.23 -0.36 4.17
C ASP A 146 -3.56 0.22 4.70
N VAL A 147 -4.45 -0.58 5.27
CA VAL A 147 -5.73 -0.09 5.79
C VAL A 147 -5.55 0.93 6.95
N GLY A 148 -4.42 0.85 7.66
CA GLY A 148 -3.99 1.83 8.66
C GLY A 148 -3.74 3.24 8.09
N SER A 149 -3.67 3.38 6.76
CA SER A 149 -3.60 4.65 6.02
C SER A 149 -4.79 5.58 6.26
N PHE A 150 -5.88 5.09 6.82
CA PHE A 150 -7.10 5.88 7.02
C PHE A 150 -7.41 6.23 8.48
N TYR A 151 -6.61 5.72 9.43
CA TYR A 151 -6.81 5.90 10.86
C TYR A 151 -5.61 6.56 11.54
N ALA A 152 -5.82 7.71 12.19
CA ALA A 152 -4.78 8.43 12.91
C ALA A 152 -4.15 7.56 14.02
N LYS A 153 -2.83 7.68 14.19
CA LYS A 153 -2.12 7.01 15.30
C LYS A 153 -2.31 7.84 16.58
N LEU A 154 -2.61 7.18 17.70
CA LEU A 154 -2.86 7.85 18.99
C LEU A 154 -1.67 8.70 19.47
N GLN A 155 -0.44 8.20 19.28
CA GLN A 155 0.77 8.83 19.83
C GLN A 155 1.39 9.92 18.92
N LYS A 156 1.01 9.98 17.64
CA LYS A 156 1.46 11.00 16.69
C LYS A 156 0.34 11.28 15.69
N PRO A 157 -0.61 12.17 16.01
CA PRO A 157 -1.59 12.64 15.04
C PRO A 157 -0.89 13.51 13.99
N SER A 158 -0.17 12.90 13.05
CA SER A 158 0.35 13.61 11.88
C SER A 158 -0.82 13.98 10.95
N HIS A 159 -0.77 15.19 10.40
CA HIS A 159 -1.55 15.80 9.31
C HIS A 159 -2.97 15.27 9.03
N HIS A 160 -3.92 16.19 8.87
CA HIS A 160 -5.29 15.91 8.41
C HIS A 160 -5.32 14.84 7.31
N ARG A 161 -6.10 13.79 7.51
CA ARG A 161 -6.24 12.71 6.51
C ARG A 161 -7.20 13.19 5.43
N VAL A 162 -6.63 13.96 4.50
CA VAL A 162 -7.34 14.57 3.38
C VAL A 162 -7.75 13.49 2.39
N TYR A 163 -9.05 13.28 2.29
CA TYR A 163 -9.66 12.37 1.35
C TYR A 163 -10.94 12.97 0.80
N GLY A 164 -10.77 13.77 -0.25
CA GLY A 164 -11.87 14.41 -0.94
C GLY A 164 -12.00 13.99 -2.40
N PRO A 165 -12.95 14.58 -3.13
CA PRO A 165 -13.14 14.36 -4.57
C PRO A 165 -11.85 14.57 -5.39
N ARG A 166 -10.98 15.52 -4.99
CA ARG A 166 -9.69 15.77 -5.66
C ARG A 166 -8.73 14.58 -5.52
N THR A 167 -8.59 14.04 -4.31
CA THR A 167 -7.75 12.86 -4.04
C THR A 167 -8.25 11.64 -4.81
N LEU A 168 -9.57 11.42 -4.80
CA LEU A 168 -10.20 10.32 -5.54
C LEU A 168 -10.03 10.47 -7.05
N LYS A 169 -10.29 11.66 -7.60
CA LYS A 169 -10.10 11.96 -9.03
C LYS A 169 -8.65 11.72 -9.47
N PHE A 170 -7.68 12.14 -8.65
CA PHE A 170 -6.27 11.88 -8.93
C PHE A 170 -5.95 10.38 -8.95
N MET A 171 -6.43 9.63 -7.95
CA MET A 171 -6.23 8.19 -7.87
C MET A 171 -6.83 7.47 -9.09
N LEU A 172 -8.08 7.78 -9.42
CA LEU A 172 -8.77 7.22 -10.58
C LEU A 172 -8.06 7.54 -11.90
N ALA A 173 -7.61 8.79 -12.07
CA ALA A 173 -6.81 9.17 -13.24
C ALA A 173 -5.50 8.36 -13.31
N ARG A 174 -4.87 8.03 -12.17
CA ARG A 174 -3.69 7.15 -12.14
C ARG A 174 -4.04 5.74 -12.61
N MET A 175 -5.10 5.15 -12.05
CA MET A 175 -5.54 3.80 -12.39
C MET A 175 -5.89 3.66 -13.87
N GLU A 176 -6.63 4.63 -14.43
CA GLU A 176 -7.11 4.55 -15.81
C GLU A 176 -6.03 4.89 -16.84
N LYS A 177 -5.21 5.92 -16.60
CA LYS A 177 -4.28 6.45 -17.61
C LYS A 177 -2.86 5.92 -17.47
N GLN A 178 -2.45 5.58 -16.25
CA GLN A 178 -1.07 5.22 -15.93
C GLN A 178 -1.01 4.12 -14.85
N PRO A 179 -1.65 2.95 -15.07
CA PRO A 179 -1.79 1.89 -14.07
C PRO A 179 -0.45 1.35 -13.55
N GLN A 180 0.62 1.46 -14.33
CA GLN A 180 1.98 1.05 -13.99
C GLN A 180 2.72 2.02 -13.07
N ARG A 181 2.24 3.26 -12.95
CA ARG A 181 2.97 4.31 -12.20
C ARG A 181 2.67 4.19 -10.70
N PRO A 182 3.71 4.31 -9.85
CA PRO A 182 3.53 4.26 -8.42
C PRO A 182 2.69 5.43 -7.92
N TRP A 183 1.90 5.17 -6.88
CA TRP A 183 1.13 6.18 -6.19
C TRP A 183 2.05 7.04 -5.30
N PRO A 184 1.75 8.34 -5.17
CA PRO A 184 2.61 9.25 -4.45
C PRO A 184 2.49 9.05 -2.92
N LYS A 185 3.59 9.32 -2.20
CA LYS A 185 3.72 9.10 -0.75
C LYS A 185 3.14 10.25 0.10
N ASP A 186 2.93 11.43 -0.49
CA ASP A 186 2.51 12.67 0.16
C ASP A 186 0.98 12.82 0.32
N ARG A 187 0.26 11.70 0.25
CA ARG A 187 -1.21 11.66 0.34
C ARG A 187 -1.62 10.81 1.54
N ILE A 188 -2.93 10.53 1.64
CA ILE A 188 -3.49 9.69 2.71
C ILE A 188 -2.93 8.26 2.71
N TRP A 189 -2.39 7.79 1.59
CA TRP A 189 -1.94 6.41 1.40
C TRP A 189 -0.58 6.16 2.05
N SER A 190 -0.53 5.16 2.92
CA SER A 190 0.70 4.55 3.42
C SER A 190 0.83 3.13 2.89
N PHE A 191 2.06 2.70 2.66
CA PHE A 191 2.37 1.40 2.09
C PHE A 191 3.35 0.66 3.00
N LYS A 192 3.26 -0.67 3.01
CA LYS A 192 4.28 -1.50 3.65
C LYS A 192 5.57 -1.41 2.85
N ASN A 193 6.70 -1.24 3.52
CA ASN A 193 8.01 -1.19 2.86
C ASN A 193 8.42 -2.56 2.31
N SER A 194 7.98 -3.66 2.93
CA SER A 194 8.23 -5.03 2.48
C SER A 194 6.91 -5.80 2.42
N PRO A 195 6.08 -5.60 1.38
CA PRO A 195 4.85 -6.37 1.24
C PRO A 195 5.19 -7.84 0.97
N ARG A 196 4.61 -8.75 1.76
CA ARG A 196 4.74 -10.21 1.53
C ARG A 196 3.83 -10.73 0.43
N VAL A 197 2.71 -10.05 0.25
CA VAL A 197 1.70 -10.34 -0.75
C VAL A 197 1.48 -9.06 -1.54
N VAL A 198 1.48 -9.18 -2.86
CA VAL A 198 1.12 -8.10 -3.80
C VAL A 198 -0.04 -8.57 -4.67
N GLY A 199 -0.85 -7.62 -5.10
CA GLY A 199 -2.07 -7.86 -5.85
C GLY A 199 -2.79 -6.53 -6.00
N SER A 200 -3.25 -6.24 -7.21
CA SER A 200 -4.07 -5.07 -7.47
C SER A 200 -4.85 -5.24 -8.77
N PRO A 201 -5.96 -4.50 -8.96
CA PRO A 201 -6.69 -4.51 -10.22
C PRO A 201 -5.87 -3.98 -11.40
N MET A 202 -4.83 -3.17 -11.14
CA MET A 202 -3.89 -2.70 -12.16
C MET A 202 -2.95 -3.81 -12.62
N LEU A 203 -2.55 -4.71 -11.71
CA LEU A 203 -1.78 -5.90 -12.06
C LEU A 203 -2.66 -6.90 -12.82
N ASP A 204 -3.91 -7.09 -12.38
CA ASP A 204 -4.85 -7.98 -13.03
C ASP A 204 -5.13 -7.56 -14.47
N ALA A 205 -5.30 -6.26 -14.71
CA ALA A 205 -5.46 -5.67 -16.03
C ALA A 205 -4.27 -6.02 -16.96
N LEU A 206 -3.05 -5.96 -16.44
CA LEU A 206 -1.85 -6.34 -17.20
C LEU A 206 -1.82 -7.85 -17.50
N LEU A 207 -2.13 -8.70 -16.52
CA LEU A 207 -2.11 -10.16 -16.67
C LEU A 207 -3.20 -10.68 -17.62
N GLN A 208 -4.33 -9.97 -17.68
CA GLN A 208 -5.45 -10.29 -18.58
C GLN A 208 -5.36 -9.58 -19.92
N GLU A 209 -4.33 -8.76 -20.15
CA GLU A 209 -4.20 -7.88 -21.31
C GLU A 209 -5.47 -7.04 -21.58
N ALA A 210 -6.12 -6.60 -20.50
CA ALA A 210 -7.41 -5.94 -20.51
C ALA A 210 -7.33 -4.57 -19.82
N PRO A 211 -8.28 -3.64 -20.10
CA PRO A 211 -8.43 -2.43 -19.30
C PRO A 211 -8.72 -2.77 -17.82
N VAL A 212 -8.37 -1.84 -16.93
CA VAL A 212 -8.75 -1.91 -15.50
C VAL A 212 -10.27 -2.07 -15.38
N ASP A 213 -10.69 -2.89 -14.42
CA ASP A 213 -12.10 -3.24 -14.16
C ASP A 213 -13.02 -2.00 -14.21
N LYS A 214 -13.93 -2.01 -15.19
CA LYS A 214 -14.82 -0.87 -15.46
C LYS A 214 -15.88 -0.71 -14.38
N GLU A 215 -16.37 -1.80 -13.79
CA GLU A 215 -17.37 -1.75 -12.73
C GLU A 215 -16.75 -1.15 -11.46
N MET A 216 -15.52 -1.57 -11.14
CA MET A 216 -14.76 -1.02 -10.04
C MET A 216 -14.61 0.50 -10.18
N ILE A 217 -14.12 0.95 -11.33
CA ILE A 217 -13.90 2.37 -11.63
C ILE A 217 -15.22 3.14 -11.65
N HIS A 218 -16.27 2.57 -12.24
CA HIS A 218 -17.59 3.19 -12.32
C HIS A 218 -18.16 3.44 -10.93
N TRP A 219 -18.12 2.46 -10.04
CA TRP A 219 -18.60 2.62 -8.67
C TRP A 219 -17.82 3.72 -7.93
N LEU A 220 -16.48 3.70 -7.99
CA LEU A 220 -15.65 4.71 -7.33
C LEU A 220 -15.91 6.13 -7.84
N LYS A 221 -16.27 6.29 -9.12
CA LYS A 221 -16.62 7.60 -9.72
C LYS A 221 -17.97 8.14 -9.26
N HIS A 222 -18.97 7.28 -9.08
CA HIS A 222 -20.35 7.68 -8.89
C HIS A 222 -20.86 7.52 -7.45
N ARG A 223 -20.10 6.85 -6.59
CA ARG A 223 -20.43 6.70 -5.17
C ARG A 223 -20.61 8.08 -4.49
N PRO A 224 -21.61 8.24 -3.61
CA PRO A 224 -21.91 9.53 -2.97
C PRO A 224 -20.83 9.89 -1.94
N SER A 225 -20.51 11.18 -1.79
CA SER A 225 -19.58 11.64 -0.74
C SER A 225 -20.27 11.64 0.63
N ILE A 226 -19.83 10.77 1.54
CA ILE A 226 -20.45 10.63 2.88
C ILE A 226 -19.76 11.47 3.97
N PHE A 227 -18.57 12.00 3.69
CA PHE A 227 -17.84 12.88 4.58
C PHE A 227 -17.07 13.92 3.78
N GLN A 228 -17.08 15.16 4.25
CA GLN A 228 -16.35 16.25 3.64
C GLN A 228 -15.79 17.17 4.72
N ALA A 229 -14.50 17.04 5.01
CA ALA A 229 -13.81 18.00 5.88
C ALA A 229 -13.50 19.30 5.14
N MET A 230 -13.24 20.37 5.90
CA MET A 230 -12.78 21.66 5.38
C MET A 230 -11.60 21.53 4.41
N TRP A 231 -10.66 20.63 4.73
CA TRP A 231 -9.43 20.40 3.96
C TRP A 231 -9.59 19.45 2.77
N ASP A 232 -10.78 18.86 2.57
CA ASP A 232 -11.07 17.96 1.45
C ASP A 232 -11.46 18.69 0.16
N ARG A 233 -11.53 20.03 0.19
CA ARG A 233 -12.00 20.89 -0.90
C ARG A 233 -10.96 21.14 -1.99
#